data_AF-A0A8S2RE95-F1
#
_entry.id   AF-A0A8S2RE95-F1
#
_cell.length_a   1.000
_cell.length_b   1.000
_cell.length_c   1.000
_cell.angle_alpha   90.00
_cell.angle_beta   90.00
_cell.angle_gamma   90.00
#
_symmetry.space_group_name_H-M   'P 1'
#
loop_
_entity.id
_entity.type
_entity.pdbx_description
1 polymer ?
#
loop_
_entity_poly.entity_id
_entity_poly.type
_entity_poly.pdbx_seq_one_letter_code
_entity_poly.pdbx_strand_id
1 'polypeptide(L)'
;MEGMHLDCMMGAPERIFHRCSTVLLNDEEIPNDGDIVLERMFNETLIQMASLGETVLGFADRQYHRDEGPQENWRFLGLMSFSDP
;
A
#
# COMPACT_ATOMS: atom_id res chain seq x y z
N MET A 1 25.60 9.40 13.01
CA MET A 1 24.33 9.70 12.32
C MET A 1 23.49 8.45 12.41
N GLU A 2 22.48 8.49 13.26
CA GLU A 2 21.45 7.47 13.33
C GLU A 2 20.73 7.42 11.97
N GLY A 3 20.57 6.22 11.42
CA GLY A 3 20.12 6.02 10.03
C GLY A 3 18.60 5.87 9.94
N MET A 4 18.00 6.51 8.93
CA MET A 4 16.62 6.24 8.53
C MET A 4 16.55 4.85 7.91
N HIS A 5 15.55 4.06 8.30
CA HIS A 5 15.25 2.76 7.69
C HIS A 5 13.97 2.88 6.87
N LEU A 6 13.94 2.19 5.74
CA LEU A 6 12.76 2.04 4.88
C LEU A 6 12.45 0.56 4.78
N ASP A 7 11.32 0.14 5.33
CA ASP A 7 10.79 -1.20 5.13
C ASP A 7 9.79 -1.16 3.98
N CYS A 8 9.81 -2.20 3.13
CA CYS A 8 8.84 -2.38 2.05
C CYS A 8 8.12 -3.71 2.19
N MET A 9 6.85 -3.75 1.78
CA MET A 9 6.01 -4.93 1.81
C MET A 9 5.26 -5.08 0.49
N MET A 10 5.14 -6.33 0.01
CA MET A 10 4.33 -6.68 -1.15
C MET A 10 3.53 -7.97 -0.88
N GLY A 11 2.36 -8.11 -1.49
CA GLY A 11 1.53 -9.30 -1.30
C GLY A 11 0.12 -9.17 -1.85
N ALA A 12 -0.79 -10.03 -1.37
CA ALA A 12 -2.19 -10.00 -1.76
C ALA A 12 -2.79 -8.59 -1.52
N PRO A 13 -3.36 -7.94 -2.55
CA PRO A 13 -3.80 -6.55 -2.51
C PRO A 13 -4.58 -6.17 -1.25
N GLU A 14 -5.60 -6.95 -0.90
CA GLU A 14 -6.51 -6.68 0.20
C GLU A 14 -5.81 -6.77 1.56
N ARG A 15 -4.86 -7.71 1.68
CA ARG A 15 -4.07 -7.88 2.91
C ARG A 15 -3.09 -6.73 3.11
N ILE A 16 -2.52 -6.23 2.02
CA ILE A 16 -1.60 -5.10 2.05
C ILE A 16 -2.37 -3.83 2.40
N PHE A 17 -3.47 -3.55 1.70
CA PHE A 17 -4.29 -2.36 1.93
C PHE A 17 -4.83 -2.29 3.37
N HIS A 18 -5.38 -3.40 3.91
CA HIS A 18 -5.90 -3.45 5.27
C HIS A 18 -4.82 -3.25 6.36
N ARG A 19 -3.53 -3.45 6.04
CA ARG A 19 -2.44 -3.20 6.99
C ARG A 19 -2.00 -1.73 7.00
N CYS A 20 -2.42 -0.93 6.02
CA CYS A 20 -1.95 0.44 5.85
C CYS A 20 -2.83 1.43 6.61
N SER A 21 -2.17 2.33 7.36
CA SER A 21 -2.79 3.46 8.05
C SER A 21 -2.94 4.69 7.17
N THR A 22 -2.14 4.82 6.10
CA THR A 22 -2.24 5.92 5.13
C THR A 22 -2.19 5.39 3.71
N VAL A 23 -2.70 6.17 2.76
CA VAL A 23 -2.57 5.95 1.31
C VAL A 23 -1.80 7.13 0.73
N LEU A 24 -0.79 6.86 -0.11
CA LEU A 24 -0.10 7.89 -0.86
C LEU A 24 -0.91 8.23 -2.12
N LEU A 25 -1.44 9.46 -2.18
CA LEU A 25 -2.19 9.97 -3.32
C LEU A 25 -1.66 11.34 -3.71
N ASN A 26 -1.18 11.50 -4.96
CA ASN A 26 -0.63 12.76 -5.47
C ASN A 26 0.46 13.36 -4.55
N ASP A 27 1.41 12.54 -4.11
CA ASP A 27 2.48 12.91 -3.17
C ASP A 27 2.02 13.32 -1.76
N GLU A 28 0.73 13.18 -1.44
CA GLU A 28 0.16 13.42 -0.12
C GLU A 28 -0.25 12.11 0.57
N GLU A 29 0.01 12.02 1.87
CA GLU A 29 -0.46 10.90 2.68
C GLU A 29 -1.84 11.20 3.26
N ILE A 30 -2.82 10.41 2.83
CA ILE A 30 -4.20 10.51 3.28
C ILE A 30 -4.45 9.42 4.33
N PRO A 31 -5.01 9.73 5.50
CA PRO A 31 -5.41 8.73 6.50
C PRO A 31 -6.38 7.70 5.92
N ASN A 32 -6.14 6.43 6.21
CA ASN A 32 -6.97 5.29 5.82
C ASN A 32 -7.79 4.78 7.02
N ASP A 33 -8.43 5.70 7.74
CA ASP A 33 -9.12 5.43 9.01
C ASP A 33 -10.49 4.73 8.81
N GLY A 34 -10.61 3.87 7.80
CA GLY A 34 -11.88 3.29 7.35
C GLY A 34 -12.68 4.23 6.44
N ASP A 35 -11.98 5.04 5.63
CA ASP A 35 -12.63 5.88 4.62
C ASP A 35 -13.26 5.01 3.53
N ILE A 36 -14.59 5.01 3.49
CA ILE A 36 -15.41 4.27 2.51
C ILE A 36 -15.04 4.64 1.07
N VAL A 37 -14.61 5.88 0.81
CA VAL A 37 -14.20 6.34 -0.52
C VAL A 37 -12.89 5.68 -0.95
N LEU A 38 -11.89 5.61 -0.05
CA LEU A 38 -10.60 4.98 -0.34
C LEU A 38 -10.77 3.47 -0.56
N GLU A 39 -11.56 2.79 0.29
CA GLU A 39 -11.90 1.38 0.11
C GLU A 39 -12.60 1.14 -1.24
N ARG A 40 -13.54 2.00 -1.61
CA ARG A 40 -14.24 1.87 -2.90
C ARG A 40 -13.28 2.05 -4.07
N MET A 41 -12.44 3.08 -4.06
CA MET A 41 -11.45 3.34 -5.12
C MET A 41 -10.45 2.19 -5.25
N PHE A 42 -9.97 1.66 -4.12
CA PHE A 42 -9.12 0.47 -4.09
C PHE A 42 -9.80 -0.73 -4.74
N ASN A 43 -11.02 -1.06 -4.30
CA ASN A 43 -11.76 -2.22 -4.80
C ASN A 43 -12.09 -2.10 -6.29
N GLU A 44 -12.53 -0.92 -6.75
CA GLU A 44 -12.81 -0.66 -8.17
C GLU A 44 -11.55 -0.85 -9.02
N THR A 45 -10.40 -0.32 -8.57
CA THR A 45 -9.12 -0.44 -9.29
C THR A 45 -8.64 -1.89 -9.33
N LEU A 46 -8.70 -2.61 -8.20
CA LEU A 46 -8.31 -4.01 -8.12
C LEU A 46 -9.15 -4.89 -9.06
N ILE A 47 -10.48 -4.69 -9.08
CA ILE A 47 -11.37 -5.44 -9.99
C ILE A 47 -11.04 -5.12 -11.45
N GLN A 48 -10.81 -3.85 -11.80
CA GLN A 48 -10.45 -3.47 -13.16
C GLN A 48 -9.17 -4.18 -13.61
N MET A 49 -8.12 -4.18 -12.79
CA MET A 49 -6.85 -4.86 -13.10
C MET A 49 -7.04 -6.38 -13.19
N ALA A 50 -7.70 -7.00 -12.21
CA ALA A 50 -7.94 -8.45 -12.20
C ALA A 50 -8.83 -8.92 -13.38
N SER A 51 -9.74 -8.07 -13.86
CA SER A 51 -10.62 -8.39 -15.00
C SER A 51 -9.87 -8.56 -16.33
N LEU A 52 -8.63 -8.06 -16.41
CA LEU A 52 -7.74 -8.24 -17.56
C LEU A 52 -7.02 -9.59 -17.56
N GLY A 53 -7.25 -10.43 -16.54
CA GLY A 53 -6.58 -11.72 -16.37
C GLY A 53 -5.17 -11.61 -15.79
N GLU A 54 -4.80 -10.44 -15.27
CA GLU A 54 -3.47 -10.19 -14.72
C GLU A 54 -3.39 -10.58 -13.24
N THR A 55 -2.20 -10.98 -12.79
CA THR A 55 -1.94 -11.17 -11.36
C THR A 55 -1.66 -9.80 -10.75
N VAL A 56 -2.36 -9.44 -9.67
CA VAL A 56 -2.21 -8.12 -9.02
C VAL A 56 -1.58 -8.26 -7.64
N LEU A 57 -0.60 -7.41 -7.30
CA LEU A 57 0.00 -7.30 -5.97
C LEU A 57 -0.17 -5.88 -5.43
N GLY A 58 -0.38 -5.77 -4.11
CA GLY A 58 -0.34 -4.50 -3.39
C GLY A 58 1.04 -4.21 -2.84
N PHE A 59 1.40 -2.94 -2.74
CA PHE A 59 2.69 -2.46 -2.24
C PHE A 59 2.49 -1.43 -1.13
N ALA A 60 3.34 -1.52 -0.10
CA ALA A 60 3.35 -0.59 1.01
C ALA A 60 4.78 -0.35 1.51
N ASP A 61 5.00 0.78 2.16
CA ASP A 61 6.25 1.09 2.86
C ASP A 61 6.01 1.70 4.24
N ARG A 62 7.08 1.76 5.04
CA ARG A 62 7.14 2.58 6.26
C ARG A 62 8.56 3.04 6.50
N GLN A 63 8.71 4.22 7.08
CA GLN A 63 10.00 4.77 7.46
C GLN A 63 10.05 5.04 8.96
N TYR A 64 11.20 4.78 9.57
CA TYR A 64 11.43 5.00 11.00
C TYR A 64 12.90 5.23 11.31
N HIS A 65 13.17 5.92 12.42
CA HIS A 65 14.52 6.03 12.97
C HIS A 65 14.93 4.73 13.65
N ARG A 66 16.19 4.32 13.49
CA ARG A 66 16.70 3.05 14.03
C ARG A 66 16.41 2.86 15.52
N ASP A 67 16.50 3.92 16.30
CA ASP A 67 16.38 3.89 17.76
C ASP A 67 14.92 3.82 18.23
N GLU A 68 13.97 4.23 17.38
CA GLU A 68 12.53 4.12 17.64
C GLU A 68 12.01 2.72 17.31
N GLY A 69 12.68 2.03 16.39
CA GLY A 69 12.23 0.75 15.86
C GLY A 69 10.98 0.88 14.98
N PRO A 70 10.50 -0.25 14.42
CA PRO A 70 9.39 -0.24 13.47
C PRO A 70 8.04 0.05 14.13
N GLN A 71 7.30 1.01 13.57
CA GLN A 71 5.90 1.30 13.95
C GLN A 71 4.89 0.63 13.00
N GLU A 72 3.61 0.59 13.38
CA GLU A 72 2.53 0.02 12.54
C GLU A 72 1.96 1.00 11.50
N ASN A 73 2.66 2.09 11.23
CA ASN A 73 2.26 3.17 10.31
C ASN A 73 2.61 2.86 8.84
N TRP A 74 2.06 1.77 8.30
CA TRP A 74 2.28 1.42 6.89
C TRP A 74 1.53 2.38 5.97
N ARG A 75 2.19 2.80 4.90
CA ARG A 75 1.64 3.62 3.83
C ARG A 75 1.41 2.76 2.60
N PHE A 76 0.18 2.74 2.10
CA PHE A 76 -0.16 2.06 0.87
C PHE A 76 0.35 2.89 -0.32
N LEU A 77 1.16 2.26 -1.17
CA LEU A 77 1.77 2.90 -2.33
C LEU A 77 0.96 2.67 -3.60
N GLY A 78 0.33 1.51 -3.75
CA GLY A 78 -0.46 1.20 -4.93
C GLY A 78 -0.50 -0.28 -5.28
N LEU A 79 -1.03 -0.54 -6.47
CA LEU A 79 -1.18 -1.86 -7.08
C LEU A 79 -0.25 -1.99 -8.28
N MET A 80 0.26 -3.21 -8.51
CA MET A 80 0.97 -3.56 -9.74
C MET A 80 0.38 -4.84 -10.30
N SER A 81 0.11 -4.86 -11.61
CA SER A 81 -0.29 -6.06 -12.32
C SER A 81 0.86 -6.68 -13.09
N PHE A 82 0.82 -8.00 -13.21
CA PHE A 82 1.75 -8.82 -13.98
C PHE A 82 0.94 -9.61 -15.00
N SER A 83 1.25 -9.38 -16.27
CA SER A 83 0.85 -10.23 -17.39
C SER A 83 2.06 -11.01 -17.88
N ASP A 84 1.84 -12.24 -18.33
CA ASP A 84 2.84 -12.94 -19.13
C ASP A 84 2.96 -12.21 -20.49
N PRO A 85 4.18 -11.80 -20.91
CA PRO A 85 4.39 -10.98 -22.11
C PRO A 85 4.14 -11.70 -23.44
#